data_AF-A0A9Q9D836-F1
#
_entry.id   AF-A0A9Q9D836-F1
#
_cell.length_a   1.000
_cell.length_b   1.000
_cell.length_c   1.000
_cell.angle_alpha   90.00
_cell.angle_beta   90.00
_cell.angle_gamma   90.00
#
_symmetry.space_group_name_H-M   'P 1'
#
loop_
_entity.id
_entity.type
_entity.pdbx_description
1 polymer ?
#
loop_
_entity_poly.entity_id
_entity_poly.type
_entity_poly.pdbx_seq_one_letter_code
_entity_poly.pdbx_strand_id
1 'polypeptide(L)'
;MRKSGVVARLVIQSNRMDYLKPVAGAFAARSSLADAGQWPGFLRLLERRGRARAVVVADLLDGDTLAGRFEGEFVALATTTPDERQRKEAHS
;
A
#
# COMPACT_ATOMS: atom_id res chain seq x y z
N MET A 1 3.83 5.62 -16.17
CA MET A 1 3.77 4.32 -15.44
C MET A 1 2.29 4.01 -15.18
N ARG A 2 1.75 2.97 -15.81
CA ARG A 2 0.30 2.70 -15.87
C ARG A 2 -0.19 2.13 -14.52
N LYS A 3 -0.92 2.96 -13.76
CA LYS A 3 -1.71 2.58 -12.58
C LYS A 3 -2.64 1.42 -12.96
N SER A 4 -2.65 0.34 -12.20
CA SER A 4 -3.37 -0.92 -12.49
C SER A 4 -4.91 -0.81 -12.58
N GLY A 5 -5.49 0.38 -12.74
CA GLY A 5 -6.94 0.59 -12.88
C GLY A 5 -7.77 0.25 -11.63
N VAL A 6 -7.14 -0.30 -10.59
CA VAL A 6 -7.82 -0.72 -9.37
C VAL A 6 -8.15 0.49 -8.51
N VAL A 7 -9.44 0.77 -8.34
CA VAL A 7 -9.95 1.73 -7.37
C VAL A 7 -10.11 0.99 -6.03
N ALA A 8 -9.18 1.25 -5.11
CA ALA A 8 -9.21 0.68 -3.77
C ALA A 8 -8.63 1.66 -2.77
N ARG A 9 -9.12 1.58 -1.53
CA ARG A 9 -8.53 2.30 -0.39
C ARG A 9 -7.39 1.46 0.17
N LEU A 10 -6.17 1.96 0.08
CA LEU A 10 -5.00 1.34 0.70
C LEU A 10 -4.78 1.96 2.09
N VAL A 11 -4.72 1.12 3.12
CA VAL A 11 -4.45 1.54 4.50
C VAL A 11 -3.25 0.78 5.03
N ILE A 12 -2.50 1.40 5.95
CA ILE A 12 -1.48 0.72 6.74
C ILE A 12 -2.17 0.12 7.96
N GLN A 13 -2.07 -1.19 8.14
CA GLN A 13 -2.61 -1.88 9.31
C GLN A 13 -1.61 -1.90 10.46
N SER A 14 -0.34 -2.15 10.15
CA SER A 14 0.75 -2.16 11.12
C SER A 14 2.04 -1.78 10.42
N ASN A 15 3.00 -1.25 11.19
CA ASN A 15 4.37 -1.10 10.73
C ASN A 15 5.35 -1.41 11.85
N ARG A 16 6.59 -1.65 11.44
CA ARG A 16 7.78 -1.75 12.29
C ARG A 16 8.87 -0.90 11.66
N MET A 17 9.57 -0.17 12.51
CA MET A 17 10.70 0.65 12.11
C MET A 17 11.89 0.32 13.01
N ASP A 18 12.96 -0.17 12.38
CA ASP A 18 14.24 -0.41 13.03
C ASP A 18 15.15 0.79 12.74
N TYR A 19 15.55 1.53 13.76
CA TYR A 19 16.47 2.66 13.64
C TYR A 19 17.89 2.19 13.94
N LEU A 20 18.76 2.16 12.93
CA LEU A 20 20.11 1.62 13.04
C LEU A 20 21.14 2.72 13.34
N LYS A 21 20.95 3.90 12.76
CA LYS A 21 21.75 5.08 13.07
C LYS A 21 20.91 6.36 13.00
N PRO A 22 21.31 7.42 13.72
CA PRO A 22 20.70 8.74 13.56
C PRO A 22 20.86 9.25 12.12
N VAL A 23 19.83 9.91 11.62
CA VAL A 23 19.86 10.67 10.37
C VAL A 23 19.72 12.14 10.74
N ALA A 24 20.79 12.92 10.54
CA ALA A 24 20.82 14.34 10.91
C ALA A 24 20.44 15.28 9.75
N GLY A 25 20.25 14.74 8.54
CA GLY A 25 20.03 15.52 7.32
C GLY A 25 19.05 14.84 6.37
N ALA A 26 19.24 15.10 5.07
CA ALA A 26 18.42 14.47 4.03
C ALA A 26 18.64 12.95 4.00
N PHE A 27 17.56 12.20 3.80
CA PHE A 27 17.60 10.76 3.59
C PHE A 27 16.74 10.35 2.40
N ALA A 28 17.06 9.18 1.84
CA ALA A 28 16.25 8.52 0.85
C ALA A 28 15.60 7.26 1.45
N ALA A 29 14.46 6.86 0.90
CA ALA A 29 13.84 5.57 1.22
C ALA A 29 13.61 4.80 -0.07
N ARG A 30 14.01 3.53 -0.10
CA ARG A 30 13.76 2.64 -1.23
C ARG A 30 12.86 1.51 -0.78
N SER A 31 11.66 1.45 -1.35
CA SER A 31 10.65 0.45 -1.00
C SER A 31 10.51 -0.65 -2.05
N SER A 32 10.22 -1.87 -1.59
CA SER A 32 9.79 -2.99 -2.41
C SER A 32 8.69 -3.79 -1.70
N LEU A 33 7.98 -4.63 -2.46
CA LEU A 33 7.21 -5.70 -1.82
C LEU A 33 8.19 -6.65 -1.13
N ALA A 34 7.83 -7.16 0.05
CA ALA A 34 8.63 -8.17 0.73
C ALA A 34 8.78 -9.44 -0.12
N ASP A 35 7.74 -9.75 -0.90
CA ASP A 35 7.75 -10.79 -1.93
C ASP A 35 7.03 -10.27 -3.19
N ALA A 36 7.80 -10.00 -4.24
CA ALA A 36 7.26 -9.52 -5.51
C ALA A 36 6.32 -10.56 -6.18
N GLY A 37 6.52 -11.85 -5.92
CA GLY A 37 5.70 -12.94 -6.44
C GLY A 37 4.27 -12.95 -5.88
N GLN A 38 4.02 -12.26 -4.77
CA GLN A 38 2.69 -12.17 -4.16
C GLN A 38 1.76 -11.16 -4.86
N TRP A 39 2.29 -10.28 -5.70
CA TRP A 39 1.50 -9.22 -6.33
C TRP A 39 0.32 -9.74 -7.17
N PRO A 40 0.48 -10.77 -8.03
CA PRO A 40 -0.66 -11.33 -8.76
C PRO A 40 -1.71 -11.96 -7.82
N GLY A 41 -1.29 -12.57 -6.71
CA GLY A 41 -2.18 -13.15 -5.70
C GLY A 41 -2.97 -12.08 -4.94
N PHE A 42 -2.30 -10.97 -4.60
CA PHE A 42 -2.90 -9.79 -3.99
C PHE A 42 -4.04 -9.23 -4.86
N LEU A 43 -3.80 -9.01 -6.16
CA LEU A 43 -4.82 -8.50 -7.08
C LEU A 43 -6.03 -9.46 -7.18
N ARG A 44 -5.77 -10.77 -7.35
CA ARG A 44 -6.85 -11.79 -7.39
C ARG A 44 -7.66 -11.86 -6.11
N LEU A 45 -7.03 -11.68 -4.95
CA LEU A 45 -7.73 -11.66 -3.66
C LEU A 45 -8.57 -10.39 -3.49
N LEU A 46 -8.04 -9.25 -3.92
CA LEU A 46 -8.74 -7.97 -3.86
C LEU A 46 -10.00 -7.99 -4.74
N GLU A 47 -9.89 -8.50 -5.97
CA GLU A 47 -11.05 -8.67 -6.87
C GLU A 47 -12.08 -9.64 -6.29
N ARG A 48 -11.64 -10.80 -5.79
CA ARG A 48 -12.56 -11.85 -5.33
C ARG A 48 -13.22 -11.56 -3.98
N ARG A 49 -12.50 -10.92 -3.06
CA ARG A 49 -12.93 -10.76 -1.66
C ARG A 49 -13.16 -9.31 -1.25
N GLY A 50 -12.84 -8.34 -2.11
CA GLY A 50 -12.87 -6.92 -1.77
C GLY A 50 -11.81 -6.49 -0.74
N ARG A 51 -10.90 -7.40 -0.34
CA ARG A 51 -9.82 -7.13 0.62
C ARG A 51 -8.60 -7.98 0.31
N ALA A 52 -7.43 -7.37 0.33
CA ALA A 52 -6.14 -8.07 0.22
C ALA A 52 -5.07 -7.39 1.08
N ARG A 53 -4.07 -8.18 1.51
CA ARG A 53 -2.93 -7.73 2.31
C ARG A 53 -1.64 -7.88 1.51
N ALA A 54 -0.74 -6.92 1.62
CA ALA A 54 0.64 -7.00 1.13
C ALA A 54 1.60 -6.50 2.21
N VAL A 55 2.81 -7.05 2.24
CA VAL A 55 3.91 -6.54 3.07
C VAL A 55 4.86 -5.75 2.19
N VAL A 56 5.16 -4.53 2.60
CA VAL A 56 6.12 -3.64 1.95
C VAL A 56 7.29 -3.45 2.90
N VAL A 57 8.49 -3.61 2.37
CA VAL A 57 9.74 -3.28 3.08
C VAL A 57 10.35 -2.04 2.46
N ALA A 58 11.04 -1.24 3.26
CA ALA A 58 11.85 -0.15 2.75
C ALA A 58 13.13 0.02 3.55
N ASP A 59 14.22 0.27 2.84
CA ASP A 59 15.49 0.65 3.44
C ASP A 59 15.60 2.18 3.44
N LEU A 60 15.84 2.75 4.62
CA LEU A 60 16.18 4.16 4.81
C LEU A 60 17.68 4.33 4.63
N LEU A 61 18.08 5.23 3.74
CA LEU A 61 19.46 5.49 3.36
C LEU A 61 19.82 6.93 3.69
N ASP A 62 20.91 7.11 4.43
CA ASP A 62 21.58 8.40 4.61
C ASP A 62 22.89 8.32 3.81
N GLY A 63 22.88 8.97 2.63
CA GLY A 63 23.81 8.68 1.55
C GLY A 63 23.68 7.24 1.08
N ASP A 64 24.79 6.50 1.04
CA ASP A 64 24.84 5.08 0.68
C ASP A 64 24.74 4.15 1.90
N THR A 65 24.54 4.71 3.10
CA THR A 65 24.54 3.93 4.33
C THR A 65 23.13 3.68 4.82
N LEU A 66 22.83 2.41 5.13
CA LEU A 66 21.57 2.01 5.75
C LEU A 66 21.42 2.66 7.13
N ALA A 67 20.39 3.50 7.27
CA ALA A 67 20.06 4.23 8.48
C ALA A 67 18.92 3.62 9.27
N GLY A 68 18.03 2.91 8.57
CA GLY A 68 16.93 2.20 9.21
C GLY A 68 16.22 1.27 8.23
N ARG A 69 15.33 0.47 8.78
CA ARG A 69 14.49 -0.45 8.01
C ARG A 69 13.04 -0.28 8.40
N PHE A 70 12.20 -0.14 7.41
CA PHE A 70 10.76 -0.12 7.54
C PHE A 70 10.18 -1.44 7.04
N GLU A 71 9.23 -1.98 7.77
CA GLU A 71 8.38 -3.09 7.35
C GLU A 71 6.93 -2.72 7.67
N GLY A 72 6.07 -2.71 6.66
CA GLY A 72 4.68 -2.30 6.77
C GLY A 72 3.72 -3.33 6.22
N GLU A 73 2.66 -3.59 6.96
CA GLU A 73 1.51 -4.34 6.47
C GLU A 73 0.47 -3.37 5.90
N PHE A 74 0.18 -3.54 4.61
CA PHE A 74 -0.81 -2.74 3.90
C PHE A 74 -2.01 -3.60 3.54
N VAL A 75 -3.20 -3.03 3.73
CA VAL A 75 -4.47 -3.65 3.35
C VAL A 75 -5.16 -2.78 2.30
N ALA A 76 -5.45 -3.37 1.15
CA ALA A 76 -6.36 -2.78 0.19
C ALA A 76 -7.79 -3.22 0.48
N LEU A 77 -8.71 -2.27 0.42
CA LEU A 77 -10.15 -2.46 0.52
C LEU A 77 -10.76 -1.96 -0.78
N ALA A 78 -11.45 -2.84 -1.52
CA ALA A 78 -12.15 -2.44 -2.73
C ALA A 78 -13.19 -1.38 -2.36
N THR A 79 -13.13 -0.24 -3.02
CA THR A 79 -14.21 0.74 -2.91
C THR A 79 -15.30 0.27 -3.85
N THR A 80 -16.45 -0.15 -3.32
CA THR A 80 -17.65 -0.13 -4.12
C THR A 80 -17.83 1.31 -4.57
N THR A 81 -17.60 1.60 -5.85
CA THR A 81 -18.05 2.87 -6.42
C THR A 81 -19.51 3.02 -6.02
N PRO A 82 -19.92 4.11 -5.34
CA PRO A 82 -21.32 4.34 -5.08
C PRO A 82 -21.96 4.69 -6.42
N ASP A 83 -22.45 3.67 -7.13
CA ASP A 83 -23.20 3.81 -8.37
C ASP A 83 -24.70 3.65 -8.08
N GLU A 84 -25.47 4.63 -8.55
CA GLU A 84 -26.94 4.59 -8.79
C GLU A 84 -27.97 4.53 -7.64
N ARG A 85 -27.67 4.89 -6.38
CA ARG A 85 -28.74 5.03 -5.34
C ARG A 85 -29.40 6.43 -5.22
N GLN A 86 -29.21 7.34 -6.18
CA GLN A 86 -29.82 8.69 -6.14
C GLN A 86 -30.65 9.07 -7.39
N ARG A 87 -30.90 8.17 -8.35
CA ARG A 87 -31.70 8.49 -9.56
C ARG A 87 -33.21 8.21 -9.46
N LYS A 88 -33.75 7.84 -8.30
CA LYS A 88 -35.19 7.51 -8.13
C LYS A 88 -36.03 8.49 -7.29
N GLU A 89 -35.54 9.67 -6.94
CA GLU A 89 -36.32 10.66 -6.17
C GLU A 89 -36.60 11.99 -6.90
N ALA A 90 -36.18 12.16 -8.15
CA ALA A 90 -36.42 13.39 -8.91
C ALA A 90 -37.60 13.29 -9.92
N HIS A 91 -38.52 12.35 -9.70
CA HIS A 91 -39.82 12.37 -10.38
C HIS A 91 -40.93 12.08 -9.37
N SER A 92 -41.28 13.12 -8.61
CA SER A 92 -42.65 13.35 -8.18
C SER A 92 -42.87 14.82 -7.88
#